data_AF-A0A316XHH9-F1
#
_entry.id   AF-A0A316XHH9-F1
#
_cell.length_a   1.000
_cell.length_b   1.000
_cell.length_c   1.000
_cell.angle_alpha   90.00
_cell.angle_beta   90.00
_cell.angle_gamma   90.00
#
_symmetry.space_group_name_H-M   'P 1'
#
loop_
_entity.id
_entity.type
_entity.pdbx_description
1 polymer ?
#
loop_
_entity_poly.entity_id
_entity_poly.type
_entity_poly.pdbx_seq_one_letter_code
_entity_poly.pdbx_strand_id
1 'polypeptide(L)'
;MKEFVKYDYYLQLMIIITGTLISILEVERWGLMGFYFIVGIPQLISFLIRLFFLSKKSVAYIIYGVVIIPVWISLLVLYQFNPNKDISIFFGYILIGALLYSPVMAIMYVCDCYKIYESYKTHEL
;
A
#
# COMPACT_ATOMS: atom_id res chain seq x y z
N MET A 1 -5.49 19.33 -4.86
CA MET A 1 -5.69 18.41 -3.72
C MET A 1 -7.01 17.66 -3.81
N LYS A 2 -8.17 18.34 -3.87
CA LYS A 2 -9.50 17.70 -3.95
C LYS A 2 -9.65 16.71 -5.12
N GLU A 3 -9.34 17.16 -6.34
CA GLU A 3 -9.38 16.30 -7.53
C GLU A 3 -8.49 15.07 -7.38
N PHE A 4 -7.26 15.26 -6.90
CA PHE A 4 -6.36 14.13 -6.62
C PHE A 4 -6.98 13.14 -5.64
N VAL A 5 -7.53 13.58 -4.50
CA VAL A 5 -8.13 12.69 -3.51
C VAL A 5 -9.27 11.86 -4.11
N LYS A 6 -10.10 12.49 -4.94
CA LYS A 6 -11.20 11.81 -5.65
C LYS A 6 -10.65 10.73 -6.58
N TYR A 7 -9.74 11.09 -7.48
CA TYR A 7 -9.16 10.14 -8.43
C TYR A 7 -8.35 9.04 -7.74
N ASP A 8 -7.58 9.39 -6.72
CA ASP A 8 -6.79 8.46 -5.91
C ASP A 8 -7.69 7.42 -5.24
N TYR A 9 -8.78 7.83 -4.59
CA TYR A 9 -9.74 6.87 -4.01
C TYR A 9 -10.25 5.85 -5.03
N TYR A 10 -10.75 6.30 -6.17
CA TYR A 10 -11.27 5.38 -7.20
C TYR A 10 -10.16 4.50 -7.79
N LEU A 11 -8.96 5.04 -7.98
CA LEU A 11 -7.80 4.31 -8.48
C LEU A 11 -7.38 3.22 -7.48
N GLN A 12 -7.26 3.54 -6.19
CA GLN A 12 -6.92 2.57 -5.15
C GLN A 12 -7.99 1.48 -5.01
N LEU A 13 -9.27 1.84 -5.11
CA LEU A 13 -10.38 0.90 -5.09
C LEU A 13 -10.33 -0.05 -6.30
N MET A 14 -10.07 0.47 -7.50
CA MET A 14 -9.93 -0.35 -8.70
C MET A 14 -8.74 -1.31 -8.58
N ILE A 15 -7.59 -0.81 -8.13
CA ILE A 15 -6.36 -1.59 -7.98
C ILE A 15 -6.50 -2.69 -6.94
N ILE A 16 -7.15 -2.43 -5.80
CA ILE A 16 -7.34 -3.49 -4.80
C ILE A 16 -8.26 -4.59 -5.33
N ILE A 17 -9.32 -4.24 -6.07
CA ILE A 17 -10.24 -5.21 -6.68
C ILE A 17 -9.51 -6.04 -7.74
N THR A 18 -8.89 -5.38 -8.72
CA THR A 18 -8.22 -6.07 -9.84
C THR A 18 -7.00 -6.85 -9.37
N GLY A 19 -6.19 -6.28 -8.48
CA GLY A 19 -5.02 -6.95 -7.91
C GLY A 19 -5.40 -8.17 -7.07
N THR A 20 -6.51 -8.12 -6.31
CA THR A 20 -7.01 -9.29 -5.59
C THR A 20 -7.50 -10.37 -6.56
N LEU A 21 -8.28 -10.01 -7.58
CA LEU A 21 -8.78 -10.95 -8.59
C LEU A 21 -7.65 -11.65 -9.34
N ILE A 22 -6.65 -10.89 -9.81
CA ILE A 22 -5.47 -11.43 -10.50
C ILE A 22 -4.70 -12.40 -9.59
N SER A 23 -4.57 -12.07 -8.30
CA SER A 23 -3.84 -12.91 -7.34
C SER A 23 -4.57 -14.21 -7.01
N ILE A 24 -5.91 -14.19 -6.91
CA ILE A 24 -6.72 -15.39 -6.60
C ILE A 24 -6.86 -16.30 -7.82
N LEU A 25 -7.01 -15.72 -9.01
CA LEU A 25 -7.17 -16.48 -10.25
C LEU A 25 -5.86 -17.07 -10.77
N GLU A 26 -4.75 -16.90 -10.02
CA GLU A 26 -3.40 -17.36 -10.38
C GLU A 26 -2.99 -16.96 -11.81
N VAL A 27 -3.48 -15.81 -12.29
CA VAL A 27 -3.19 -15.30 -13.64
C VAL A 27 -1.70 -14.97 -13.78
N GLU A 28 -1.05 -14.64 -12.66
CA GLU A 28 0.38 -14.36 -12.55
C GLU A 28 1.12 -15.53 -11.90
N ARG A 29 2.31 -15.86 -12.44
CA ARG A 29 3.21 -16.91 -11.92
C ARG A 29 3.71 -16.66 -10.49
N TRP A 30 3.50 -15.45 -9.98
CA TRP A 30 4.05 -14.93 -8.74
C TRP A 30 3.06 -15.08 -7.57
N GLY A 31 1.83 -15.59 -7.82
CA GLY A 31 0.83 -15.87 -6.79
C GLY A 31 0.53 -14.65 -5.90
N LEU A 32 0.47 -14.88 -4.57
CA LEU A 32 0.27 -13.82 -3.58
C LEU A 32 1.36 -12.74 -3.58
N MET A 33 2.55 -13.02 -4.09
CA MET A 33 3.60 -12.00 -4.25
C MET A 33 3.21 -10.97 -5.32
N GLY A 34 2.43 -11.37 -6.33
CA GLY A 34 1.90 -10.46 -7.35
C GLY A 34 1.02 -9.35 -6.75
N PHE A 35 0.27 -9.66 -5.69
CA PHE A 35 -0.54 -8.68 -4.95
C PHE A 35 0.31 -7.49 -4.45
N TYR A 36 1.53 -7.74 -3.97
CA TYR A 36 2.42 -6.70 -3.46
C TYR A 36 2.84 -5.70 -4.52
N PHE A 37 3.08 -6.19 -5.73
CA PHE A 37 3.50 -5.34 -6.82
C PHE A 37 2.32 -4.62 -7.44
N ILE A 38 1.21 -5.33 -7.68
CA ILE A 38 0.01 -4.77 -8.32
C ILE A 38 -0.72 -3.79 -7.39
N VAL A 39 -0.89 -4.13 -6.12
CA VAL A 39 -1.60 -3.30 -5.13
C VAL A 39 -0.64 -2.42 -4.35
N GLY A 40 0.47 -2.98 -3.87
CA GLY A 40 1.38 -2.28 -2.98
C GLY A 40 2.13 -1.12 -3.65
N ILE A 41 2.62 -1.25 -4.90
CA ILE A 41 3.33 -0.14 -5.56
C ILE A 41 2.40 1.06 -5.74
N PRO A 42 1.20 0.93 -6.34
CA PRO A 42 0.31 2.08 -6.49
C PRO A 42 -0.14 2.67 -5.17
N GLN A 43 -0.36 1.85 -4.14
CA GLN A 43 -0.68 2.35 -2.80
C GLN A 43 0.49 3.11 -2.17
N LEU A 44 1.73 2.65 -2.35
CA LEU A 44 2.92 3.36 -1.90
C LEU A 44 3.04 4.71 -2.59
N ILE A 45 2.87 4.76 -3.92
CA ILE A 45 2.93 6.01 -4.69
C ILE A 45 1.88 7.00 -4.17
N SER A 46 0.64 6.56 -4.00
CA SER A 46 -0.43 7.36 -3.40
C SER A 46 -0.07 7.87 -2.01
N PHE A 47 0.45 6.98 -1.16
CA PHE A 47 0.88 7.32 0.20
C PHE A 47 1.94 8.41 0.19
N LEU A 48 2.95 8.28 -0.67
CA LEU A 48 4.04 9.25 -0.82
C LEU A 48 3.53 10.60 -1.35
N ILE A 49 2.64 10.62 -2.34
CA ILE A 49 2.04 11.86 -2.84
C ILE A 49 1.25 12.56 -1.71
N ARG A 50 0.46 11.78 -0.97
CA ARG A 50 -0.33 12.30 0.16
C ARG A 50 0.52 12.81 1.31
N LEU A 51 1.79 12.40 1.43
CA LEU A 51 2.71 12.91 2.44
C LEU A 51 2.87 14.43 2.33
N PHE A 52 2.90 14.94 1.09
CA PHE A 52 3.07 16.36 0.77
C PHE A 52 1.80 17.21 0.95
N PHE A 53 0.66 16.60 1.32
CA PHE A 53 -0.57 17.37 1.54
C PHE A 53 -0.49 18.11 2.87
N LEU A 54 -0.92 19.37 2.90
CA LEU A 54 -0.94 20.20 4.11
C LEU A 54 -2.04 19.80 5.11
N SER A 55 -2.94 18.88 4.73
CA SER A 55 -3.99 18.39 5.62
C SER A 55 -3.44 17.49 6.73
N LYS A 56 -4.09 17.54 7.90
CA LYS A 56 -3.82 16.63 9.02
C LYS A 56 -3.95 15.18 8.55
N LYS A 57 -2.97 14.36 8.93
CA LYS A 57 -2.99 12.92 8.63
C LYS A 57 -3.86 12.19 9.65
N SER A 58 -4.64 11.23 9.18
CA SER A 58 -5.41 10.34 10.05
C SER A 58 -4.48 9.36 10.78
N VAL A 59 -4.96 8.80 11.89
CA VAL A 59 -4.25 7.72 12.59
C VAL A 59 -4.07 6.51 11.68
N ALA A 60 -5.08 6.16 10.87
CA ALA A 60 -5.01 5.06 9.92
C ALA A 60 -3.90 5.26 8.87
N TYR A 61 -3.74 6.49 8.35
CA TYR A 61 -2.65 6.83 7.43
C TYR A 61 -1.28 6.67 8.08
N ILE A 62 -1.13 7.10 9.34
CA ILE A 62 0.13 6.99 10.07
C ILE A 62 0.48 5.52 10.32
N ILE A 63 -0.48 4.71 10.80
CA ILE A 63 -0.29 3.27 11.01
C ILE A 63 0.08 2.59 9.69
N TYR A 64 -0.60 2.94 8.59
CA TYR A 64 -0.27 2.44 7.27
C TYR A 64 1.18 2.75 6.88
N GLY A 65 1.61 4.01 7.02
CA GLY A 65 2.99 4.43 6.75
C GLY A 65 4.04 3.67 7.56
N VAL A 66 3.82 3.55 8.88
CA VAL A 66 4.74 2.86 9.80
C VAL A 66 4.91 1.39 9.42
N VAL A 67 3.86 0.75 8.94
CA VAL A 67 3.86 -0.67 8.60
C VAL A 67 4.37 -0.93 7.17
N ILE A 68 4.06 -0.06 6.21
CA ILE A 68 4.39 -0.28 4.79
C ILE A 68 5.82 0.15 4.44
N ILE A 69 6.35 1.21 5.05
CA ILE A 69 7.69 1.72 4.75
C ILE A 69 8.76 0.65 5.03
N PRO A 70 8.76 -0.04 6.19
CA PRO A 70 9.71 -1.12 6.46
C PRO A 70 9.66 -2.23 5.42
N VAL A 71 8.48 -2.58 4.90
CA VAL A 71 8.32 -3.62 3.86
C VAL A 71 9.06 -3.22 2.59
N TRP A 72 8.86 -1.98 2.11
CA TRP A 72 9.53 -1.51 0.89
C TRP A 72 11.04 -1.35 1.08
N ILE A 73 11.48 -0.87 2.24
CA ILE A 73 12.91 -0.83 2.58
C ILE A 73 13.49 -2.25 2.57
N SER A 74 12.80 -3.22 3.16
CA SER A 74 13.23 -4.62 3.20
C SER A 74 13.38 -5.20 1.79
N LEU A 75 12.41 -4.94 0.91
CA LEU A 75 12.48 -5.34 -0.51
C LEU A 75 13.69 -4.72 -1.22
N LEU A 76 13.92 -3.42 -1.04
CA LEU A 76 15.06 -2.73 -1.67
C LEU A 76 16.40 -3.27 -1.15
N VAL A 77 16.50 -3.53 0.15
CA VAL A 77 17.73 -4.08 0.75
C VAL A 77 17.99 -5.49 0.21
N LEU A 78 16.99 -6.37 0.17
CA LEU A 78 17.17 -7.73 -0.38
C LEU A 78 17.48 -7.74 -1.88
N TYR A 79 16.92 -6.79 -2.63
CA TYR A 79 17.21 -6.65 -4.05
C TYR A 79 18.66 -6.18 -4.29
N GLN A 80 19.14 -5.21 -3.48
CA GLN A 80 20.47 -4.62 -3.64
C GLN A 80 21.60 -5.44 -3.02
N PHE A 81 21.33 -6.10 -1.89
CA PHE A 81 22.32 -6.86 -1.12
C PHE A 81 22.04 -8.35 -1.28
N ASN A 82 22.93 -9.00 -2.03
CA ASN A 82 22.95 -10.44 -2.31
C ASN A 82 22.68 -11.27 -1.02
N PRO A 83 21.86 -12.34 -1.02
CA PRO A 83 21.26 -12.95 0.17
C PRO A 83 22.21 -13.63 1.18
N ASN A 84 23.52 -13.56 0.97
CA ASN A 84 24.52 -14.33 1.71
C ASN A 84 24.94 -13.74 3.06
N LYS A 85 24.16 -12.82 3.65
CA LYS A 85 24.46 -12.20 4.95
C LYS A 85 23.24 -12.29 5.86
N ASP A 86 23.46 -12.43 7.17
CA ASP A 86 22.42 -12.48 8.22
C ASP A 86 21.37 -11.36 8.12
N ILE A 87 21.79 -10.22 7.57
CA ILE A 87 20.94 -9.06 7.24
C ILE A 87 19.76 -9.47 6.35
N SER A 88 19.98 -10.34 5.36
CA SER A 88 18.95 -10.81 4.44
C SER A 88 17.91 -11.71 5.11
N ILE A 89 18.30 -12.44 6.16
CA ILE A 89 17.37 -13.28 6.95
C ILE A 89 16.40 -12.39 7.74
N PHE A 90 16.92 -11.36 8.42
CA PHE A 90 16.10 -10.41 9.18
C PHE A 90 15.05 -9.72 8.29
N PHE A 91 15.47 -9.15 7.15
CA PHE A 91 14.56 -8.51 6.21
C PHE A 91 13.59 -9.51 5.55
N GLY A 92 14.02 -10.75 5.33
CA GLY A 92 13.16 -11.84 4.87
C GLY A 92 11.98 -12.10 5.82
N TYR A 93 12.22 -12.13 7.13
CA TYR A 93 11.14 -12.30 8.12
C TYR A 93 10.13 -11.16 8.10
N ILE A 94 10.58 -9.91 7.91
CA ILE A 94 9.67 -8.76 7.78
C ILE A 94 8.75 -8.94 6.57
N LEU A 95 9.30 -9.38 5.43
CA LEU A 95 8.50 -9.60 4.21
C LEU A 95 7.51 -10.75 4.36
N ILE A 96 7.91 -11.86 4.97
CA ILE A 96 7.00 -12.99 5.23
C ILE A 96 5.88 -12.55 6.17
N GLY A 97 6.20 -11.84 7.25
CA GLY A 97 5.20 -11.29 8.17
C GLY A 97 4.24 -10.33 7.47
N ALA A 98 4.76 -9.51 6.55
CA ALA A 98 3.94 -8.63 5.74
C ALA A 98 2.87 -9.39 4.96
N LEU A 99 3.19 -10.56 4.38
CA LEU A 99 2.25 -11.34 3.53
C LEU A 99 0.89 -11.52 4.20
N LEU A 100 0.88 -11.66 5.53
CA LEU A 100 -0.32 -11.87 6.33
C LEU A 100 -1.13 -10.59 6.54
N TYR A 101 -0.48 -9.47 6.90
CA TYR A 101 -1.20 -8.25 7.26
C TYR A 101 -1.47 -7.31 6.08
N SER A 102 -0.69 -7.38 4.99
CA SER A 102 -0.79 -6.41 3.89
C SER A 102 -2.14 -6.34 3.19
N PRO A 103 -2.91 -7.44 3.00
CA PRO A 103 -4.27 -7.34 2.48
C PRO A 103 -5.19 -6.50 3.38
N VAL A 104 -5.09 -6.68 4.69
CA VAL A 104 -5.86 -5.91 5.69
C VAL A 104 -5.44 -4.44 5.65
N MET A 105 -4.14 -4.18 5.58
CA MET A 105 -3.59 -2.82 5.47
C MET A 105 -4.01 -2.12 4.18
N ALA A 106 -4.05 -2.85 3.07
CA ALA A 106 -4.49 -2.33 1.78
C ALA A 106 -5.97 -1.91 1.83
N ILE A 107 -6.84 -2.72 2.44
CA ILE A 107 -8.25 -2.37 2.64
C ILE A 107 -8.37 -1.14 3.55
N MET A 108 -7.65 -1.13 4.67
CA MET A 108 -7.66 -0.02 5.61
C MET A 108 -7.21 1.29 4.94
N TYR A 109 -6.22 1.24 4.05
CA TYR A 109 -5.76 2.40 3.29
C TYR A 109 -6.82 2.93 2.32
N VAL A 110 -7.53 2.04 1.60
CA VAL A 110 -8.65 2.43 0.73
C VAL A 110 -9.79 3.07 1.53
N CYS A 111 -10.12 2.51 2.69
CA CYS A 111 -11.11 3.10 3.61
C CYS A 111 -10.69 4.50 4.10
N ASP A 112 -9.40 4.70 4.36
CA ASP A 112 -8.87 6.03 4.70
C ASP A 112 -8.98 7.02 3.53
N CYS A 113 -8.64 6.60 2.30
CA CYS A 113 -8.86 7.41 1.11
C CYS A 113 -10.33 7.80 0.92
N TYR A 114 -11.26 6.86 1.17
CA TYR A 114 -12.69 7.13 1.12
C TYR A 114 -13.13 8.20 2.13
N LYS A 115 -12.72 8.09 3.39
CA LYS A 115 -13.07 9.07 4.43
C LYS A 115 -12.59 10.48 4.09
N ILE A 116 -11.40 10.58 3.50
CA ILE A 116 -10.86 11.87 3.09
C ILE A 116 -11.64 12.41 1.89
N TYR A 117 -11.93 11.57 0.90
CA TYR A 117 -12.78 11.93 -0.23
C TYR A 117 -14.16 12.45 0.23
N GLU A 118 -14.81 11.73 1.14
CA GLU A 118 -16.11 12.10 1.70
C GLU A 118 -16.04 13.45 2.43
N SER A 119 -15.03 13.67 3.28
CA SER A 119 -14.81 14.95 3.95
C SER A 119 -14.71 16.12 2.96
N TYR A 120 -13.99 15.94 1.84
CA TYR A 120 -13.89 16.98 0.82
C TYR A 120 -15.21 17.23 0.07
N LYS A 121 -16.04 16.20 -0.12
CA LYS A 121 -17.36 16.30 -0.75
C LYS A 121 -18.37 17.03 0.15
N THR A 122 -18.36 16.77 1.45
CA THR A 122 -19.30 17.39 2.40
C THR A 122 -19.02 18.88 2.61
N HIS A 123 -17.77 19.33 2.46
CA HIS A 123 -17.40 20.76 2.52
C HIS A 123 -17.66 21.53 1.21
N GLU A 124 -18.42 20.97 0.26
CA GLU A 124 -18.87 21.63 -0.97
C GLU A 124 -20.38 22.00 -0.96
N LEU A 125 -21.10 21.62 0.09
CA LEU A 125 -22.48 22.03 0.40
C LEU A 125 -22.48 23.12 1.48
#